data_AF-X7Z2Z2-F1
#
_entry.id   AF-X7Z2Z2-F1
#
_cell.length_a   1.000
_cell.length_b   1.000
_cell.length_c   1.000
_cell.angle_alpha   90.00
_cell.angle_beta   90.00
_cell.angle_gamma   90.00
#
_symmetry.space_group_name_H-M   'P 1'
#
loop_
_entity.id
_entity.type
_entity.pdbx_description
1 polymer ?
#
loop_
_entity_poly.entity_id
_entity_poly.type
_entity_poly.pdbx_seq_one_letter_code
_entity_poly.pdbx_strand_id
1 'polypeptide(L)'
;MYQINYLRCIGCGLCVEACPTRALTMTNDYEMADDNRADLIYEKDRLLAPLQPGMTPPPHPRAPGATDIDYYLGNVTAEGLCTKTIEHQPTGGVR
;
A
#
# COMPACT_ATOMS: atom_id res chain seq x y z
N MET A 1 14.93 1.13 12.11
CA MET A 1 14.60 2.47 11.61
C MET A 1 14.02 2.28 10.22
N TYR A 2 12.79 2.74 9.98
CA TYR A 2 12.11 2.60 8.68
C TYR A 2 11.78 4.00 8.18
N GLN A 3 12.49 4.44 7.16
CA GLN A 3 12.37 5.78 6.57
C GLN A 3 12.44 5.62 5.05
N ILE A 4 11.51 6.27 4.33
CA ILE A 4 11.55 6.35 2.87
C ILE A 4 11.83 7.79 2.47
N ASN A 5 12.95 8.01 1.78
CA ASN A 5 13.31 9.31 1.25
C ASN A 5 12.77 9.46 -0.18
N TYR A 6 11.70 10.23 -0.35
CA TYR A 6 11.05 10.40 -1.65
C TYR A 6 11.88 11.22 -2.64
N LEU A 7 12.87 11.99 -2.18
CA LEU A 7 13.83 12.67 -3.07
C LEU A 7 14.86 11.72 -3.71
N ARG A 8 15.00 10.51 -3.18
CA ARG A 8 15.89 9.47 -3.71
C ARG A 8 15.14 8.27 -4.29
N CYS A 9 13.86 8.13 -3.95
CA CYS A 9 13.00 7.10 -4.50
C CYS A 9 12.75 7.37 -5.98
N ILE A 10 12.92 6.35 -6.82
CA ILE A 10 12.63 6.43 -8.26
C ILE A 10 11.28 5.80 -8.63
N GLY A 11 10.48 5.40 -7.63
CA GLY A 11 9.16 4.80 -7.86
C GLY A 11 9.17 3.45 -8.59
N CYS A 12 10.27 2.69 -8.53
CA CYS A 12 10.42 1.46 -9.30
C CYS A 12 9.65 0.23 -8.77
N GLY A 13 9.06 0.30 -7.58
CA GLY A 13 8.29 -0.82 -7.00
C GLY A 13 9.12 -2.01 -6.48
N LEU A 14 10.45 -2.01 -6.62
CA LEU A 14 11.30 -3.13 -6.19
C LEU A 14 11.18 -3.46 -4.68
N CYS A 15 10.87 -2.47 -3.84
CA CYS A 15 10.66 -2.68 -2.42
C CYS A 15 9.41 -3.52 -2.10
N VAL A 16 8.36 -3.43 -2.94
CA VAL A 16 7.13 -4.20 -2.75
C VAL A 16 7.35 -5.65 -3.16
N GLU A 17 8.00 -5.87 -4.30
CA GLU A 17 8.33 -7.22 -4.79
C GLU A 17 9.31 -7.95 -3.88
N ALA A 18 10.28 -7.23 -3.31
CA ALA A 18 11.25 -7.81 -2.39
C ALA A 18 10.65 -8.17 -1.02
N CYS A 19 9.50 -7.61 -0.64
CA CYS A 19 8.93 -7.80 0.69
C CYS A 19 8.17 -9.13 0.79
N PRO A 20 8.67 -10.14 1.53
CA PRO A 20 8.03 -11.45 1.60
C PRO A 20 6.67 -11.43 2.32
N THR A 21 6.46 -10.45 3.20
CA THR A 21 5.24 -10.29 3.99
C THR A 21 4.31 -9.19 3.46
N ARG A 22 4.68 -8.51 2.37
CA ARG A 22 3.90 -7.42 1.76
C ARG A 22 3.49 -6.31 2.73
N ALA A 23 4.46 -5.86 3.53
CA ALA A 23 4.24 -4.76 4.47
C ALA A 23 4.14 -3.39 3.78
N LEU A 24 4.65 -3.28 2.55
CA LEU A 24 4.60 -2.07 1.74
C LEU A 24 3.72 -2.32 0.51
N THR A 25 2.96 -1.31 0.12
CA THR A 25 2.18 -1.29 -1.12
C THR A 25 2.38 0.05 -1.83
N MET A 26 2.23 0.07 -3.15
CA MET A 26 2.24 1.31 -3.92
C MET A 26 0.81 1.86 -3.96
N THR A 27 0.64 3.13 -3.60
CA THR A 27 -0.61 3.86 -3.81
C THR A 27 -0.62 4.52 -5.18
N ASN A 28 -1.79 4.94 -5.64
CA ASN A 28 -1.96 5.71 -6.87
C ASN A 28 -1.93 7.23 -6.63
N ASP A 29 -1.39 7.67 -5.49
CA ASP A 29 -1.28 9.08 -5.15
C ASP A 29 -0.09 9.68 -5.88
N TYR A 30 -0.33 10.74 -6.66
CA TYR A 30 0.71 11.43 -7.44
C TYR A 30 0.91 12.90 -7.02
N GLU A 31 0.04 13.42 -6.14
CA GLU A 31 0.03 14.83 -5.70
C GLU A 31 0.76 14.99 -4.35
N MET A 32 2.03 14.57 -4.30
CA MET A 32 2.85 14.59 -3.07
C MET A 32 3.99 15.62 -3.10
N ALA A 33 3.87 16.65 -3.95
CA ALA A 33 4.88 17.70 -4.04
C ALA A 33 4.84 18.59 -2.80
N ASP A 34 6.01 18.86 -2.23
CA ASP A 34 6.19 19.69 -1.04
C ASP A 34 7.39 20.64 -1.26
N ASP A 35 7.40 21.78 -0.57
CA ASP A 35 8.42 22.81 -0.72
C ASP A 35 9.61 22.64 0.25
N ASN A 36 9.45 21.80 1.27
CA ASN A 36 10.46 21.49 2.25
C ASN A 36 11.01 20.07 2.09
N ARG A 37 12.35 19.98 2.03
CA ARG A 37 13.07 18.70 1.93
C ARG A 37 12.77 17.74 3.09
N ALA A 38 12.58 18.24 4.30
CA ALA A 38 12.35 17.40 5.47
C ALA A 38 11.01 16.65 5.36
N ASP A 39 10.01 17.27 4.74
CA ASP A 39 8.67 16.71 4.62
C ASP A 39 8.59 15.60 3.57
N LEU A 40 9.55 15.54 2.64
CA LEU A 40 9.70 14.44 1.67
C LEU A 40 10.45 13.22 2.22
N ILE A 41 10.78 13.22 3.51
CA ILE A 41 11.39 12.10 4.22
C ILE A 41 10.33 11.48 5.12
N TYR A 42 9.76 10.37 4.69
CA TYR A 42 8.64 9.76 5.40
C TYR A 42 9.17 8.79 6.45
N GLU A 43 8.83 9.07 7.69
CA GLU A 43 9.04 8.18 8.82
C GLU A 43 7.87 7.21 8.98
N LYS A 44 8.05 6.23 9.87
CA LYS A 44 7.06 5.20 10.21
C LYS A 44 5.64 5.76 10.37
N ASP A 45 5.48 6.86 11.11
CA ASP A 45 4.15 7.38 11.44
C ASP A 45 3.38 7.90 10.22
N ARG A 46 4.08 8.34 9.16
CA ARG A 46 3.50 8.77 7.89
C ARG A 46 3.29 7.61 6.90
N LEU A 47 3.98 6.49 7.10
CA LEU A 47 3.90 5.29 6.25
C LEU A 47 2.78 4.33 6.68
N LEU A 48 2.27 4.44 7.91
CA LEU A 48 1.25 3.54 8.43
C LEU A 48 -0.14 3.91 7.91
N ALA A 49 -0.74 3.00 7.14
CA ALA A 49 -2.13 3.11 6.70
C ALA A 49 -3.10 2.53 7.76
N PRO A 50 -4.30 3.12 7.92
CA PRO A 50 -5.34 2.56 8.77
C PRO A 50 -5.93 1.27 8.16
N LEU A 51 -6.36 0.35 9.02
CA LEU A 51 -7.02 -0.88 8.59
C LEU A 51 -8.45 -0.56 8.12
N GLN A 52 -8.79 -0.88 6.87
CA GLN A 52 -10.14 -0.64 6.34
C GLN A 52 -11.12 -1.73 6.81
N PRO A 53 -12.44 -1.46 6.83
CA PRO A 53 -13.45 -2.45 7.18
C PRO A 53 -13.38 -3.68 6.25
N GLY A 54 -13.38 -4.88 6.82
CA GLY A 54 -13.28 -6.14 6.06
C GLY A 54 -11.86 -6.61 5.74
N MET A 55 -10.82 -5.90 6.19
CA MET A 55 -9.43 -6.37 6.13
C MET A 55 -9.08 -7.24 7.35
N THR A 56 -8.23 -8.25 7.16
CA THR A 56 -7.66 -9.04 8.26
C THR A 56 -6.46 -8.31 8.86
N PRO A 57 -6.33 -8.22 10.19
CA PRO A 57 -5.17 -7.56 10.80
C PRO A 57 -3.88 -8.34 10.54
N PRO A 58 -2.76 -7.67 10.17
CA PRO A 58 -1.46 -8.31 10.04
C PRO A 58 -0.91 -8.73 11.43
N PRO A 59 -0.09 -9.79 11.54
CA PRO A 59 0.43 -10.64 10.46
C PRO A 59 -0.52 -11.80 10.11
N HIS A 60 -0.88 -11.92 8.84
CA HIS A 60 -1.66 -13.06 8.32
C HIS A 60 -0.99 -13.62 7.06
N PRO A 61 -1.18 -14.91 6.72
CA PRO A 61 -0.71 -15.45 5.45
C PRO A 61 -1.47 -14.81 4.28
N ARG A 62 -0.91 -14.92 3.08
CA ARG A 62 -1.59 -14.55 1.83
C ARG A 62 -2.87 -15.38 1.66
N ALA A 63 -3.92 -14.75 1.13
CA ALA A 63 -5.17 -15.45 0.83
C ALA A 63 -4.91 -16.69 -0.04
N PRO A 64 -5.47 -17.86 0.30
CA PRO A 64 -5.27 -19.09 -0.46
C PRO A 64 -5.66 -18.91 -1.93
N GLY A 65 -4.77 -19.29 -2.85
CA GLY A 65 -5.02 -19.22 -4.30
C GLY A 65 -4.92 -17.83 -4.94
N ALA A 66 -4.74 -16.75 -4.17
CA ALA A 66 -4.52 -15.42 -4.74
C ALA A 66 -3.17 -15.34 -5.45
N THR A 67 -3.06 -14.60 -6.56
CA THR A 67 -1.82 -14.24 -7.26
C THR A 67 -1.25 -12.91 -6.76
N ASP A 68 -0.09 -12.48 -7.27
CA ASP A 68 0.45 -11.14 -6.97
C ASP A 68 -0.39 -10.05 -7.64
N ILE A 69 -0.92 -10.34 -8.83
CA ILE A 69 -1.82 -9.46 -9.58
C ILE A 69 -3.11 -9.22 -8.80
N ASP A 70 -3.67 -10.25 -8.17
CA ASP A 70 -4.89 -10.13 -7.39
C ASP A 70 -4.75 -9.18 -6.19
N TYR A 71 -3.55 -9.09 -5.62
CA TYR A 71 -3.24 -8.13 -4.57
C TYR A 71 -3.30 -6.69 -5.10
N TYR A 72 -2.67 -6.42 -6.24
CA TYR A 72 -2.65 -5.08 -6.86
C TYR A 72 -4.01 -4.64 -7.43
N LEU A 73 -4.83 -5.59 -7.88
CA LEU A 73 -6.18 -5.31 -8.37
C LEU A 73 -7.21 -5.14 -7.23
N GLY A 74 -6.81 -5.38 -5.97
CA GLY A 74 -7.73 -5.29 -4.82
C GLY A 74 -8.74 -6.44 -4.76
N ASN A 75 -8.43 -7.60 -5.33
CA ASN A 75 -9.31 -8.77 -5.33
C ASN A 75 -9.20 -9.63 -4.07
N VAL A 76 -8.51 -9.18 -3.00
CA VAL A 76 -8.25 -9.97 -1.79
C VAL A 76 -9.02 -9.39 -0.59
N THR A 77 -9.86 -10.21 0.05
CA THR A 77 -10.62 -9.87 1.28
C THR A 77 -10.23 -10.76 2.46
N ALA A 78 -10.81 -10.52 3.63
CA ALA A 78 -10.65 -11.41 4.79
C ALA A 78 -11.18 -12.84 4.53
N GLU A 79 -12.18 -12.99 3.67
CA GLU A 79 -12.78 -14.28 3.32
C GLU A 79 -12.02 -15.02 2.20
N GLY A 80 -11.10 -14.34 1.49
CA GLY A 80 -10.27 -14.94 0.43
C GLY A 80 -10.23 -14.11 -0.85
N LEU A 81 -10.06 -14.79 -1.99
CA LEU A 81 -10.03 -14.15 -3.31
C LEU A 81 -11.47 -13.81 -3.77
N CYS A 82 -11.76 -12.53 -3.94
CA CYS A 82 -13.00 -12.01 -4.48
C CYS A 82 -12.97 -12.03 -6.02
N THR A 83 -13.97 -12.67 -6.64
CA THR A 83 -14.11 -12.75 -8.10
C THR A 83 -14.79 -11.53 -8.72
N LYS A 84 -15.21 -10.55 -7.90
CA LYS A 84 -15.78 -9.27 -8.31
C LYS A 84 -14.77 -8.20 -7.98
N THR A 85 -14.30 -7.44 -8.97
CA THR A 85 -13.41 -6.29 -8.76
C THR A 85 -14.00 -5.41 -7.68
N ILE A 86 -13.32 -5.29 -6.53
CA ILE A 86 -13.73 -4.36 -5.49
C ILE A 86 -13.44 -2.98 -6.07
N GLU A 87 -14.51 -2.20 -6.33
CA GLU A 87 -14.37 -0.78 -6.65
C GLU A 87 -13.60 -0.14 -5.50
N HIS A 88 -12.32 0.14 -5.73
CA HIS A 88 -11.49 0.89 -4.80
C HIS A 88 -12.16 2.26 -4.71
N GLN A 89 -13.00 2.46 -3.70
CA GLN A 89 -13.52 3.78 -3.41
C GLN A 89 -12.29 4.68 -3.31
N PRO A 90 -12.21 5.76 -4.10
CA PRO A 90 -11.09 6.69 -4.00
C PRO A 90 -11.11 7.18 -2.56
N THR A 91 -10.12 6.77 -1.78
CA THR A 91 -9.96 7.23 -0.41
C THR A 91 -9.71 8.71 -0.49
N GLY A 92 -10.78 9.47 -0.29
CA GLY A 92 -10.84 10.87 0.08
C GLY A 92 -9.69 11.72 -0.43
N GLY A 93 -9.85 12.25 -1.64
CA GLY A 93 -9.30 13.55 -1.95
C GLY A 93 -9.83 14.54 -0.89
N VAL A 94 -8.95 14.94 0.01
CA VAL A 94 -9.09 16.21 0.71
C VAL A 94 -9.11 17.27 -0.40
N ARG A 95 -10.23 18.00 -0.46
CA ARG A 95 -10.55 19.16 -1.32
C ARG A 95 -9.48 19.67 -2.28
#